data_AF-A0A158P7M6-F1
#
_entry.id   AF-A0A158P7M6-F1
#
_cell.length_a   1.000
_cell.length_b   1.000
_cell.length_c   1.000
_cell.angle_alpha   90.00
_cell.angle_beta   90.00
_cell.angle_gamma   90.00
#
_symmetry.space_group_name_H-M   'P 1'
#
loop_
_entity.id
_entity.type
_entity.pdbx_description
1 polymer ?
#
loop_
_entity_poly.entity_id
_entity_poly.type
_entity_poly.pdbx_seq_one_letter_code
_entity_poly.pdbx_strand_id
1 'polypeptide(L)'
;MVDVIALELSRRKRAACFKSNEHVVKEPIIFRVLDDYLPMELLHTSIGNGAVKQLIAVTGKTHQVYSQLRNHTPIPNVKIYYTTPKIGDLPEWYHYGKSVTVPDLVLVAQPGYAILTRDSRKQIPQRKPQEVLAGMSGYNNHYPEMLGVFLAYGPVFRKGHHKGPLQLCDIYALMCAILHIDGCHTSCGRILRVNDVLTNDARVALTIALPTSGRAPSEKMLLFIAVLVVYFYM
;
A
#
# COMPACT_ATOMS: atom_id res chain seq x y z
N MET A 1 -8.31 11.48 8.70
CA MET A 1 -7.85 12.66 7.94
C MET A 1 -7.47 12.12 6.57
N VAL A 2 -8.18 12.53 5.53
CA VAL A 2 -8.05 11.96 4.17
C VAL A 2 -6.98 12.76 3.45
N ASP A 3 -5.88 12.13 3.06
CA ASP A 3 -4.89 12.76 2.20
C ASP A 3 -5.42 12.76 0.76
N VAL A 4 -6.05 13.87 0.41
CA VAL A 4 -6.32 14.24 -0.99
C VAL A 4 -4.99 14.73 -1.56
N ILE A 5 -4.32 13.91 -2.37
CA ILE A 5 -3.25 14.42 -3.23
C ILE A 5 -3.93 15.13 -4.42
N ALA A 6 -4.38 16.36 -4.20
CA ALA A 6 -4.73 17.28 -5.27
C ALA A 6 -3.47 18.05 -5.66
N LEU A 7 -2.80 17.61 -6.73
CA LEU A 7 -1.78 18.43 -7.40
C LEU A 7 -2.51 19.41 -8.33
N GLU A 8 -3.04 20.48 -7.76
CA GLU A 8 -3.63 21.60 -8.48
C GLU A 8 -2.52 22.50 -9.05
N LEU A 9 -1.90 22.10 -10.17
CA LEU A 9 -1.04 23.01 -10.95
C LEU A 9 -1.90 23.79 -11.95
N SER A 10 -2.71 24.72 -11.45
CA SER A 10 -3.51 25.62 -12.28
C SER A 10 -2.72 26.86 -12.70
N ARG A 11 -2.44 26.96 -14.01
CA ARG A 11 -2.68 28.13 -14.88
C ARG A 11 -2.07 27.88 -16.26
N ARG A 12 -2.79 27.14 -17.11
CA ARG A 12 -2.65 26.90 -18.57
C ARG A 12 -3.07 25.45 -18.83
N LYS A 13 -3.61 25.15 -20.02
CA LYS A 13 -4.19 23.87 -20.50
C LYS A 13 -3.23 22.65 -20.50
N ARG A 14 -2.39 22.48 -19.47
CA ARG A 14 -1.30 21.49 -19.35
C ARG A 14 -1.28 20.81 -17.96
N ALA A 15 -2.39 20.78 -17.24
CA ALA A 15 -2.46 20.16 -15.91
C ALA A 15 -3.00 18.72 -15.97
N ALA A 16 -2.45 17.87 -15.13
CA ALA A 16 -2.94 16.53 -14.81
C ALA A 16 -3.54 16.57 -13.40
N CYS A 17 -4.84 16.25 -13.26
CA CYS A 17 -5.50 16.17 -11.96
C CYS A 17 -5.71 14.71 -11.55
N PHE A 18 -5.48 14.40 -10.27
CA PHE A 18 -5.69 13.08 -9.67
C PHE A 18 -6.59 13.17 -8.44
N LYS A 19 -7.44 12.17 -8.24
CA LYS A 19 -8.20 12.00 -7.00
C LYS A 19 -8.23 10.52 -6.60
N SER A 20 -7.94 10.26 -5.33
CA SER A 20 -8.08 8.95 -4.67
C SER A 20 -8.82 9.07 -3.35
N ASN A 21 -9.66 8.08 -3.03
CA ASN A 21 -10.35 7.96 -1.75
C ASN A 21 -10.13 6.56 -1.17
N GLU A 22 -10.06 6.46 0.15
CA GLU A 22 -10.21 5.19 0.87
C GLU A 22 -11.71 4.87 1.05
N HIS A 23 -12.09 3.61 0.84
CA HIS A 23 -13.46 3.17 1.03
C HIS A 23 -13.72 2.63 2.43
N VAL A 24 -14.95 2.86 2.89
CA VAL A 24 -15.41 2.61 4.25
C VAL A 24 -16.68 1.76 4.18
N VAL A 25 -16.70 0.63 4.86
CA VAL A 25 -17.88 -0.24 5.03
C VAL A 25 -18.80 0.40 6.07
N LYS A 26 -20.05 0.70 5.68
CA LYS A 26 -21.04 1.42 6.51
C LYS A 26 -22.17 0.53 7.07
N GLU A 27 -22.00 -0.79 7.02
CA GLU A 27 -22.96 -1.77 7.55
C GLU A 27 -22.91 -1.87 9.08
N PRO A 28 -23.95 -2.42 9.75
CA PRO A 28 -23.87 -2.71 11.18
C PRO A 28 -22.69 -3.65 11.46
N ILE A 29 -21.69 -3.13 12.18
CA ILE A 29 -20.46 -3.85 12.46
C ILE A 29 -20.67 -4.84 13.61
N ILE A 30 -20.38 -6.11 13.36
CA ILE A 30 -20.39 -7.16 14.38
C ILE A 30 -19.04 -7.19 15.10
N PHE A 31 -19.08 -6.99 16.41
CA PHE A 31 -17.87 -6.97 17.23
C PHE A 31 -17.39 -8.37 17.63
N ARG A 32 -16.07 -8.56 17.61
CA ARG A 32 -15.34 -9.68 18.18
C ARG A 32 -14.42 -9.14 19.26
N VAL A 33 -14.68 -9.50 20.50
CA VAL A 33 -13.87 -9.05 21.64
C VAL A 33 -12.77 -10.07 21.89
N LEU A 34 -11.51 -9.68 21.70
CA LEU A 34 -10.34 -10.54 21.77
C LEU A 34 -10.24 -11.31 23.11
N ASP A 35 -10.60 -10.64 24.20
CA ASP A 35 -10.56 -11.14 25.57
C ASP A 35 -11.43 -12.39 25.78
N ASP A 36 -12.47 -12.59 24.97
CA ASP A 36 -13.34 -13.76 25.04
C ASP A 36 -12.70 -15.02 24.41
N TYR A 37 -11.61 -14.84 23.64
CA TYR A 37 -10.94 -15.92 22.91
C TYR A 37 -9.50 -16.15 23.38
N LEU A 38 -8.90 -15.18 24.06
CA LEU A 38 -7.50 -15.25 24.50
C LEU A 38 -7.34 -14.71 25.91
N PRO A 39 -6.70 -15.47 26.82
CA PRO A 39 -6.29 -14.94 28.12
C PRO A 39 -5.36 -13.74 27.96
N MET A 40 -5.79 -12.57 28.43
CA MET A 40 -5.06 -11.31 28.24
C MET A 40 -3.70 -11.24 28.96
N GLU A 41 -3.43 -12.18 29.87
CA GLU A 41 -2.12 -12.39 30.51
C GLU A 41 -1.04 -12.85 29.51
N LEU A 42 -1.42 -13.52 28.42
CA LEU A 42 -0.50 -13.95 27.38
C LEU A 42 -0.04 -12.81 26.46
N LEU A 43 -0.70 -11.65 26.53
CA LEU A 43 -0.39 -10.48 25.73
C LEU A 43 0.35 -9.43 26.55
N HIS A 44 1.41 -8.87 25.98
CA HIS A 44 1.99 -7.62 26.47
C HIS A 44 1.08 -6.45 26.09
N THR A 45 0.73 -6.35 24.80
CA THR A 45 -0.20 -5.33 24.29
C THR A 45 -0.82 -5.75 22.95
N SER A 46 -1.91 -5.10 22.59
CA SER A 46 -2.57 -5.18 21.28
C SER A 46 -2.58 -3.79 20.64
N ILE A 47 -2.32 -3.73 19.34
CA ILE A 47 -2.19 -2.48 18.59
C ILE A 47 -3.31 -2.38 17.57
N GLY A 48 -3.95 -1.21 17.52
CA GLY A 48 -5.06 -0.93 16.62
C GLY A 48 -6.38 -1.55 17.08
N ASN A 49 -7.43 -1.36 16.28
CA ASN A 49 -8.78 -1.87 16.47
C ASN A 49 -9.49 -1.95 15.11
N GLY A 50 -10.65 -2.61 15.05
CA GLY A 50 -11.44 -2.65 13.83
C GLY A 50 -11.06 -3.81 12.91
N ALA A 51 -10.84 -3.54 11.63
CA ALA A 51 -10.58 -4.55 10.61
C ALA A 51 -9.25 -5.31 10.83
N VAL A 52 -8.22 -4.61 11.32
CA VAL A 52 -6.89 -5.19 11.54
C VAL A 52 -6.43 -4.91 12.96
N LYS A 53 -5.86 -5.93 13.60
CA LYS A 53 -5.31 -5.82 14.95
C LYS A 53 -3.99 -6.56 15.02
N GLN A 54 -3.00 -5.97 15.68
CA GLN A 54 -1.69 -6.58 15.82
C GLN A 54 -1.48 -6.98 17.28
N LEU A 55 -0.84 -8.12 17.52
CA LEU A 55 -0.64 -8.63 18.87
C LEU A 55 0.85 -8.72 19.19
N ILE A 56 1.21 -8.15 20.34
CA ILE A 56 2.53 -8.34 20.95
C ILE A 56 2.32 -9.27 22.14
N ALA A 57 2.70 -10.53 21.97
CA ALA A 57 2.67 -11.51 23.04
C ALA A 57 3.74 -11.21 24.10
N VAL A 58 3.55 -11.74 25.31
CA VAL A 58 4.63 -11.82 26.29
C VAL A 58 5.81 -12.63 25.70
N THR A 59 7.04 -12.27 26.06
CA THR A 59 8.25 -12.93 25.58
C THR A 59 8.14 -14.46 25.67
N GLY A 60 8.37 -15.15 24.55
CA GLY A 60 8.28 -16.62 24.46
C GLY A 60 6.86 -17.19 24.33
N LYS A 61 5.81 -16.35 24.34
CA LYS A 61 4.40 -16.81 24.26
C LYS A 61 3.75 -16.65 22.89
N THR A 62 4.45 -16.10 21.89
CA THR A 62 3.89 -15.85 20.54
C THR A 62 3.25 -17.09 19.93
N HIS A 63 3.92 -18.24 19.98
CA HIS A 63 3.35 -19.47 19.43
C HIS A 63 2.16 -20.01 20.22
N GLN A 64 2.18 -19.85 21.55
CA GLN A 64 1.04 -20.21 22.39
C GLN A 64 -0.18 -19.37 22.01
N VAL A 65 -0.03 -18.05 21.88
CA VAL A 65 -1.12 -17.14 21.45
C VAL A 65 -1.65 -17.52 20.07
N TYR A 66 -0.75 -17.79 19.13
CA TYR A 66 -1.13 -18.20 17.78
C TYR A 66 -1.91 -19.51 17.76
N SER A 67 -1.40 -20.55 18.42
CA SER A 67 -2.04 -21.87 18.45
C SER A 67 -3.40 -21.80 19.15
N GLN A 68 -3.50 -21.04 20.24
CA GLN A 68 -4.76 -20.79 20.94
C GLN A 68 -5.81 -20.20 19.99
N LEU A 69 -5.47 -19.09 19.34
CA LEU A 69 -6.40 -18.37 18.45
C LEU A 69 -6.67 -19.09 17.13
N ARG A 70 -5.80 -20.00 16.68
CA ARG A 70 -6.01 -20.73 15.42
C ARG A 70 -6.73 -22.07 15.62
N ASN A 71 -6.42 -22.80 16.69
CA ASN A 71 -6.79 -24.21 16.83
C ASN A 71 -7.76 -24.47 18.00
N HIS A 72 -7.72 -23.68 19.08
CA HIS A 72 -8.51 -23.96 20.28
C HIS A 72 -9.72 -23.04 20.42
N THR A 73 -9.49 -21.72 20.28
CA THR A 73 -10.52 -20.69 20.42
C THR A 73 -10.50 -19.76 19.20
N PRO A 74 -10.83 -20.28 18.01
CA PRO A 74 -10.84 -19.48 16.80
C PRO A 74 -11.88 -18.36 16.86
N ILE A 75 -11.46 -17.15 16.47
CA ILE A 75 -12.34 -15.99 16.39
C ILE A 75 -13.14 -16.08 15.07
N PRO A 76 -14.48 -16.20 15.10
CA PRO A 76 -15.26 -16.31 13.87
C PRO A 76 -15.10 -15.09 12.97
N ASN A 77 -14.85 -15.33 11.68
CA ASN A 77 -14.64 -14.32 10.63
C ASN A 77 -13.40 -13.43 10.82
N VAL A 78 -12.42 -13.91 11.58
CA VAL A 78 -11.11 -13.28 11.74
C VAL A 78 -10.03 -14.31 11.43
N LYS A 79 -9.07 -13.93 10.59
CA LYS A 79 -7.90 -14.74 10.28
C LYS A 79 -6.71 -14.23 11.09
N ILE A 80 -5.92 -15.15 11.63
CA ILE A 80 -4.67 -14.83 12.34
C ILE A 80 -3.51 -15.28 11.49
N TYR A 81 -2.51 -14.42 11.38
CA TYR A 81 -1.32 -14.66 10.59
C TYR A 81 -0.06 -14.39 11.39
N TYR A 82 0.95 -15.20 11.13
CA TYR A 82 2.34 -14.86 11.42
C TYR A 82 2.89 -13.92 10.35
N THR A 83 3.58 -12.87 10.78
CA THR A 83 4.23 -11.91 9.86
C THR A 83 5.67 -12.27 9.54
N THR A 84 6.31 -13.12 10.36
CA THR A 84 7.72 -13.49 10.18
C THR A 84 7.90 -14.41 8.97
N PRO A 85 8.72 -14.08 7.95
CA PRO A 85 8.81 -14.86 6.71
C PRO A 85 9.14 -16.35 6.85
N LYS A 86 9.85 -16.75 7.92
CA LYS A 86 10.26 -18.15 8.13
C LYS A 86 9.13 -19.07 8.62
N ILE A 87 8.14 -18.51 9.32
CA ILE A 87 7.02 -19.25 9.96
C ILE A 87 5.67 -18.61 9.54
N GLY A 88 5.74 -17.62 8.66
CA GLY A 88 4.67 -16.71 8.28
C GLY A 88 3.71 -17.38 7.31
N ASP A 89 2.43 -17.32 7.64
CA ASP A 89 1.34 -17.71 6.75
C ASP A 89 0.55 -16.50 6.23
N LEU A 90 1.04 -15.28 6.50
CA LEU A 90 0.52 -14.06 5.89
C LEU A 90 0.79 -14.11 4.37
N PRO A 91 -0.25 -14.01 3.52
CA PRO A 91 -0.07 -14.03 2.09
C PRO A 91 0.86 -12.92 1.57
N GLU A 92 1.79 -13.29 0.68
CA GLU A 92 2.83 -12.38 0.16
C GLU A 92 2.25 -11.14 -0.53
N TRP A 93 1.09 -11.28 -1.18
CA TRP A 93 0.41 -10.19 -1.89
C TRP A 93 -0.07 -9.05 -0.99
N TYR A 94 -0.08 -9.23 0.34
CA TYR A 94 -0.29 -8.11 1.26
C TYR A 94 0.89 -7.13 1.27
N HIS A 95 2.09 -7.59 0.91
CA HIS A 95 3.34 -6.84 1.08
C HIS A 95 3.51 -6.30 2.52
N TYR A 96 2.94 -7.02 3.50
CA TYR A 96 2.86 -6.64 4.92
C TYR A 96 3.66 -7.62 5.81
N GLY A 97 4.80 -8.09 5.30
CA GLY A 97 5.69 -8.99 6.04
C GLY A 97 6.38 -8.29 7.21
N LYS A 98 7.11 -9.07 8.03
CA LYS A 98 7.81 -8.56 9.22
C LYS A 98 8.75 -7.40 8.88
N SER A 99 8.38 -6.22 9.38
CA SER A 99 9.24 -5.05 9.59
C SER A 99 9.57 -4.94 11.08
N VAL A 100 10.60 -4.17 11.43
CA VAL A 100 10.92 -3.86 12.84
C VAL A 100 9.74 -3.22 13.60
N THR A 101 8.79 -2.62 12.89
CA THR A 101 7.59 -1.99 13.46
C THR A 101 6.35 -2.88 13.47
N VAL A 102 6.36 -4.00 12.75
CA VAL A 102 5.19 -4.89 12.63
C VAL A 102 5.35 -6.06 13.60
N PRO A 103 4.42 -6.26 14.56
CA PRO A 103 4.43 -7.39 15.47
C PRO A 103 4.36 -8.74 14.76
N ASP A 104 4.73 -9.79 15.48
CA ASP A 104 4.78 -11.15 14.93
C ASP A 104 3.41 -11.71 14.53
N LEU A 105 2.33 -11.18 15.12
CA LEU A 105 0.97 -11.66 14.93
C LEU A 105 0.04 -10.54 14.46
N VAL A 106 -0.70 -10.82 13.39
CA VAL A 106 -1.69 -9.91 12.81
C VAL A 106 -3.01 -10.64 12.64
N LEU A 107 -4.08 -10.01 13.10
CA LEU A 107 -5.45 -10.44 12.93
C LEU A 107 -6.10 -9.59 11.85
N VAL A 108 -6.75 -10.22 10.89
CA VAL A 108 -7.49 -9.57 9.80
C VAL A 108 -8.93 -10.07 9.81
N ALA A 109 -9.87 -9.18 10.10
CA ALA A 109 -11.29 -9.46 10.05
C ALA A 109 -11.80 -9.51 8.60
N GLN A 110 -12.94 -10.18 8.39
CA GLN A 110 -13.71 -10.04 7.16
C GLN A 110 -14.60 -8.78 7.22
N PRO A 111 -15.00 -8.19 6.07
CA PRO A 111 -15.96 -7.10 6.02
C PRO A 111 -17.21 -7.38 6.86
N GLY A 112 -17.72 -6.35 7.54
CA GLY A 112 -18.84 -6.48 8.49
C GLY A 112 -18.43 -6.88 9.92
N TYR A 113 -17.16 -7.23 10.16
CA TYR A 113 -16.64 -7.55 11.48
C TYR A 113 -15.57 -6.56 11.95
N ALA A 114 -15.42 -6.42 13.27
CA ALA A 114 -14.38 -5.62 13.89
C ALA A 114 -13.84 -6.28 15.16
N ILE A 115 -12.54 -6.18 15.38
CA ILE A 115 -11.85 -6.75 16.53
C ILE A 115 -11.57 -5.67 17.57
N LEU A 116 -11.97 -5.95 18.81
CA LEU A 116 -11.84 -5.05 19.95
C LEU A 116 -11.07 -5.73 21.08
N THR A 117 -10.40 -4.93 21.91
CA THR A 117 -9.92 -5.38 23.22
C THR A 117 -10.78 -4.71 24.29
N ARG A 118 -11.23 -5.48 25.28
CA ARG A 118 -11.97 -4.99 26.44
C ARG A 118 -11.02 -4.45 27.50
N ASP A 119 -9.93 -5.15 27.81
CA ASP A 119 -8.87 -4.65 28.69
C ASP A 119 -8.11 -3.48 28.02
N SER A 120 -8.55 -2.26 28.32
CA SER A 120 -7.98 -1.02 27.75
C SER A 120 -6.51 -0.81 28.11
N ARG A 121 -6.00 -1.43 29.18
CA ARG A 121 -4.58 -1.38 29.58
C ARG A 121 -3.68 -2.16 28.62
N LYS A 122 -4.27 -3.13 27.91
CA LYS A 122 -3.60 -4.00 26.92
C LYS A 122 -3.83 -3.51 25.49
N GLN A 123 -4.30 -2.27 25.26
CA GLN A 123 -4.53 -1.75 23.91
C GLN A 123 -3.87 -0.38 23.69
N ILE A 124 -3.20 -0.23 22.55
CA ILE A 124 -2.64 1.05 22.07
C ILE A 124 -3.15 1.35 20.64
N PRO A 125 -3.70 2.54 20.37
CA PRO A 125 -4.10 3.54 21.35
C PRO A 125 -5.25 3.04 22.24
N GLN A 126 -5.43 3.69 23.39
CA GLN A 126 -6.61 3.44 24.22
C GLN A 126 -7.87 3.74 23.42
N ARG A 127 -8.85 2.84 23.51
CA ARG A 127 -10.06 2.90 22.70
C ARG A 127 -10.85 4.17 23.01
N LYS A 128 -11.23 4.92 21.98
CA LYS A 128 -12.28 5.94 22.08
C LYS A 128 -13.64 5.33 21.70
N PRO A 129 -14.72 5.58 22.46
CA PRO A 129 -16.04 5.00 22.17
C PRO A 129 -16.57 5.29 20.75
N GLN A 130 -16.20 6.45 20.19
CA GLN A 130 -16.72 6.97 18.92
C GLN A 130 -16.02 6.40 17.68
N GLU A 131 -14.79 5.87 17.81
CA GLU A 131 -13.95 5.46 16.67
C GLU A 131 -14.49 4.26 15.89
N VAL A 132 -15.32 3.43 16.52
CA VAL A 132 -15.80 2.17 15.92
C VAL A 132 -17.25 2.27 15.45
N LEU A 133 -17.89 3.44 15.62
CA LEU A 133 -19.29 3.69 15.24
C LEU A 133 -19.40 4.37 13.87
N ALA A 134 -18.35 5.07 13.42
CA ALA A 134 -18.21 5.46 12.02
C ALA A 134 -17.73 4.24 11.23
N GLY A 135 -18.15 4.09 9.97
CA GLY A 135 -17.85 2.90 9.18
C GLY A 135 -16.37 2.52 9.16
N MET A 136 -16.08 1.26 8.81
CA MET A 136 -14.77 0.64 8.98
C MET A 136 -14.01 0.47 7.66
N SER A 137 -12.69 0.64 7.68
CA SER A 137 -11.78 0.37 6.56
C SER A 137 -10.59 -0.47 7.03
N GLY A 138 -9.71 -0.87 6.10
CA GLY A 138 -8.48 -1.60 6.41
C GLY A 138 -8.59 -3.12 6.33
N TYR A 139 -9.69 -3.66 5.79
CA TYR A 139 -9.82 -5.09 5.47
C TYR A 139 -8.83 -5.51 4.37
N ASN A 140 -8.89 -6.79 3.97
CA ASN A 140 -8.16 -7.27 2.80
C ASN A 140 -8.43 -6.37 1.58
N ASN A 141 -7.36 -5.84 0.97
CA ASN A 141 -7.39 -4.91 -0.15
C ASN A 141 -7.96 -5.50 -1.45
N HIS A 142 -8.20 -6.82 -1.51
CA HIS A 142 -8.86 -7.47 -2.65
C HIS A 142 -10.40 -7.45 -2.55
N TYR A 143 -10.97 -7.06 -1.41
CA TYR A 143 -12.42 -6.91 -1.31
C TYR A 143 -12.90 -5.72 -2.16
N PRO A 144 -13.98 -5.87 -2.94
CA PRO A 144 -14.56 -4.77 -3.74
C PRO A 144 -14.84 -3.51 -2.92
N GLU A 145 -15.24 -3.68 -1.66
CA GLU A 145 -15.54 -2.62 -0.71
C GLU A 145 -14.29 -1.83 -0.29
N MET A 146 -13.09 -2.35 -0.50
CA MET A 146 -11.82 -1.68 -0.20
C MET A 146 -11.22 -0.98 -1.42
N LEU A 147 -11.82 -1.12 -2.61
CA LEU A 147 -11.33 -0.49 -3.82
C LEU A 147 -11.54 1.02 -3.76
N GLY A 148 -10.46 1.77 -3.92
CA GLY A 148 -10.51 3.21 -4.12
C GLY A 148 -10.95 3.60 -5.54
N VAL A 149 -11.23 4.89 -5.73
CA VAL A 149 -11.50 5.46 -7.04
C VAL A 149 -10.26 6.19 -7.55
N PHE A 150 -9.92 6.04 -8.83
CA PHE A 150 -8.91 6.83 -9.51
C PHE A 150 -9.54 7.58 -10.67
N LEU A 151 -9.44 8.91 -10.66
CA LEU A 151 -9.82 9.76 -11.78
C LEU A 151 -8.62 10.57 -12.24
N ALA A 152 -8.44 10.63 -13.56
CA ALA A 152 -7.40 11.43 -14.19
C ALA A 152 -7.99 12.29 -15.32
N TYR A 153 -7.61 13.56 -15.34
CA TYR A 153 -8.01 14.50 -16.40
C TYR A 153 -6.84 15.39 -16.81
N GLY A 154 -6.66 15.58 -18.11
CA GLY A 154 -5.57 16.38 -18.68
C GLY A 154 -5.28 16.01 -20.13
N PRO A 155 -4.43 16.80 -20.83
CA PRO A 155 -4.13 16.60 -22.26
C PRO A 155 -3.34 15.31 -22.54
N VAL A 156 -2.63 14.78 -21.55
CA VAL A 156 -1.86 13.53 -21.67
C VAL A 156 -2.70 12.28 -21.46
N PHE A 157 -3.92 12.41 -20.94
CA PHE A 157 -4.83 11.30 -20.68
C PHE A 157 -5.82 11.09 -21.83
N ARG A 158 -6.20 9.84 -22.06
CA ARG A 158 -7.27 9.50 -23.00
C ARG A 158 -8.62 9.99 -22.48
N LYS A 159 -9.41 10.62 -23.35
CA LYS A 159 -10.77 11.04 -23.03
C LYS A 159 -11.73 9.84 -23.06
N GLY A 160 -12.66 9.79 -22.10
CA GLY A 160 -13.69 8.74 -22.04
C GLY A 160 -13.14 7.32 -21.86
N HIS A 161 -11.90 7.18 -21.39
CA HIS A 161 -11.28 5.88 -21.22
C HIS A 161 -11.57 5.31 -19.84
N HIS A 162 -12.11 4.09 -19.81
CA HIS A 162 -12.33 3.33 -18.60
C HIS A 162 -11.27 2.23 -18.49
N LYS A 163 -10.49 2.27 -17.40
CA LYS A 163 -9.52 1.24 -17.05
C LYS A 163 -10.10 0.36 -15.94
N GLY A 164 -9.72 -0.92 -15.96
CA GLY A 164 -9.95 -1.82 -14.82
C GLY A 164 -9.15 -1.41 -13.56
N PRO A 165 -9.19 -2.23 -12.51
CA PRO A 165 -8.46 -1.98 -11.28
C PRO A 165 -6.97 -1.74 -11.52
N LEU A 166 -6.39 -0.88 -10.69
CA LEU A 166 -4.97 -0.52 -10.73
C LEU A 166 -4.40 -0.56 -9.31
N GLN A 167 -3.09 -0.77 -9.21
CA GLN A 167 -2.40 -0.74 -7.94
C GLN A 167 -2.02 0.70 -7.58
N LEU A 168 -2.13 1.07 -6.31
CA LEU A 168 -1.75 2.41 -5.83
C LEU A 168 -0.28 2.74 -6.15
N CYS A 169 0.61 1.74 -6.06
CA CYS A 169 2.01 1.86 -6.48
C CYS A 169 2.17 2.31 -7.94
N ASP A 170 1.30 1.85 -8.85
CA ASP A 170 1.39 2.19 -10.27
C ASP A 170 1.05 3.67 -10.51
N ILE A 171 0.22 4.28 -9.65
CA ILE A 171 -0.11 5.71 -9.72
C ILE A 171 1.14 6.56 -9.48
N TYR A 172 1.99 6.19 -8.52
CA TYR A 172 3.25 6.89 -8.29
C TYR A 172 4.16 6.85 -9.52
N ALA A 173 4.32 5.66 -10.13
CA ALA A 173 5.10 5.51 -11.36
C ALA A 173 4.52 6.36 -12.52
N LEU A 174 3.20 6.43 -12.64
CA LEU A 174 2.50 7.28 -13.60
C LEU A 174 2.76 8.77 -13.36
N MET A 175 2.71 9.23 -12.12
CA MET A 175 2.98 10.64 -11.78
C MET A 175 4.41 11.02 -12.14
N CYS A 176 5.40 10.19 -11.78
CA CYS A 176 6.79 10.41 -12.14
C CYS A 176 6.99 10.51 -13.65
N ALA A 177 6.37 9.59 -14.40
CA ALA A 177 6.42 9.57 -15.84
C ALA A 177 5.91 10.89 -16.45
N ILE A 178 4.73 11.35 -16.01
CA ILE A 178 4.10 12.58 -16.53
C ILE A 178 4.91 13.83 -16.16
N LEU A 179 5.55 13.83 -14.99
CA LEU A 179 6.33 14.96 -14.48
C LEU A 179 7.79 14.94 -14.95
N HIS A 180 8.22 13.92 -15.72
CA HIS A 180 9.61 13.72 -16.15
C HIS A 180 10.60 13.71 -14.97
N ILE A 181 10.23 13.04 -13.87
CA ILE A 181 11.09 12.87 -12.70
C ILE A 181 11.91 11.59 -12.87
N ASP A 182 13.23 11.75 -13.01
CA ASP A 182 14.18 10.64 -13.02
C ASP A 182 14.31 9.98 -11.64
N GLY A 183 14.68 8.70 -11.58
CA GLY A 183 15.00 8.04 -10.30
C GLY A 183 13.81 7.41 -9.56
N CYS A 184 12.60 7.41 -10.11
CA CYS A 184 11.42 6.77 -9.47
C CYS A 184 11.45 5.22 -9.46
N HIS A 185 12.57 4.61 -9.83
CA HIS A 185 12.78 3.17 -9.99
C HIS A 185 12.72 2.38 -8.67
N THR A 186 12.75 3.06 -7.53
CA THR A 186 12.69 2.43 -6.20
C THR A 186 11.27 2.10 -5.73
N SER A 187 10.24 2.44 -6.51
CA SER A 187 8.85 2.13 -6.16
C SER A 187 8.40 0.74 -6.64
N CYS A 188 7.39 0.18 -5.96
CA CYS A 188 6.68 -1.05 -6.35
C CYS A 188 5.90 -0.93 -7.68
N GLY A 189 5.76 0.29 -8.22
CA GLY A 189 4.91 0.57 -9.37
C GLY A 189 5.55 0.21 -10.71
N ARG A 190 4.72 -0.23 -11.67
CA ARG A 190 5.15 -0.52 -13.04
C ARG A 190 4.36 0.32 -14.02
N ILE A 191 5.01 1.29 -14.65
CA ILE A 191 4.38 2.20 -15.63
C ILE A 191 3.68 1.43 -16.76
N LEU A 192 4.21 0.27 -17.17
CA LEU A 192 3.62 -0.58 -18.21
C LEU A 192 2.24 -1.14 -17.84
N ARG A 193 1.88 -1.20 -16.54
CA ARG A 193 0.55 -1.65 -16.10
C ARG A 193 -0.52 -0.57 -16.21
N VAL A 194 -0.12 0.70 -16.33
CA VAL A 194 -1.00 1.86 -16.23
C VAL A 194 -0.86 2.87 -17.37
N ASN A 195 0.17 2.76 -18.23
CA ASN A 195 0.36 3.69 -19.34
C ASN A 195 -0.79 3.65 -20.37
N ASP A 196 -1.65 2.63 -20.31
CA ASP A 196 -2.86 2.50 -21.12
C ASP A 196 -3.86 3.67 -20.94
N VAL A 197 -3.77 4.40 -19.82
CA VAL A 197 -4.55 5.62 -19.57
C VAL A 197 -4.07 6.84 -20.38
N LEU A 198 -2.85 6.80 -20.91
CA LEU A 198 -2.22 7.93 -21.62
C LEU A 198 -2.53 7.91 -23.12
N THR A 199 -2.53 9.08 -23.76
CA THR A 199 -2.61 9.21 -25.22
C THR A 199 -1.40 8.57 -25.89
N ASN A 200 -1.52 8.23 -27.17
CA ASN A 200 -0.40 7.61 -27.91
C ASN A 200 0.82 8.56 -27.93
N ASP A 201 0.60 9.85 -28.21
CA ASP A 201 1.64 10.88 -28.20
C ASP A 201 2.36 10.96 -26.85
N ALA A 202 1.61 10.91 -25.74
CA ALA A 202 2.19 10.93 -24.41
C ALA A 202 3.03 9.67 -24.13
N ARG A 203 2.61 8.48 -24.61
CA ARG A 203 3.41 7.25 -24.46
C ARG A 203 4.70 7.30 -25.26
N VAL A 204 4.64 7.81 -26.49
CA VAL A 204 5.83 7.97 -27.33
C VAL A 204 6.81 8.94 -26.67
N ALA A 205 6.32 10.07 -26.14
CA ALA A 205 7.14 11.02 -25.39
C ALA A 205 7.80 10.38 -24.16
N LEU A 206 7.11 9.49 -23.45
CA LEU A 206 7.66 8.74 -22.32
C LEU A 206 8.77 7.77 -22.72
N THR A 207 8.63 7.06 -23.84
CA THR A 207 9.66 6.15 -24.33
C THR A 207 10.94 6.89 -24.76
N ILE A 208 10.80 8.11 -25.27
CA ILE A 208 11.93 8.96 -25.66
C ILE A 208 12.62 9.57 -24.43
N ALA A 209 11.86 9.88 -23.37
CA ALA A 209 12.37 10.50 -22.14
C ALA A 209 13.02 9.53 -21.14
N LEU A 210 12.72 8.22 -21.22
CA LEU A 210 13.38 7.23 -20.37
C LEU A 210 14.83 7.02 -20.84
N PRO A 211 15.86 7.33 -20.02
CA PRO A 211 17.21 6.97 -20.38
C PRO A 211 17.29 5.45 -20.47
N THR A 212 17.73 4.92 -21.62
CA THR A 212 18.10 3.52 -21.74
C THR A 212 19.21 3.25 -20.72
N SER A 213 18.88 2.68 -19.56
CA SER A 213 19.89 2.16 -18.66
C SER A 213 20.63 1.05 -19.43
N GLY A 214 21.89 1.29 -19.76
CA GLY A 214 22.78 0.25 -20.29
C GLY A 214 23.18 0.35 -21.76
N ARG A 215 23.46 1.53 -22.30
CA ARG A 215 24.36 1.61 -23.47
C ARG A 215 25.67 2.25 -23.05
N ALA A 216 26.71 1.43 -22.92
CA ALA A 216 28.09 1.92 -22.92
C ALA A 216 28.29 2.83 -24.14
N PRO A 217 29.05 3.94 -24.03
CA PRO A 217 29.29 4.82 -25.15
C PRO A 217 29.89 3.99 -26.30
N SER A 218 29.29 4.09 -27.50
CA SER A 218 29.81 3.40 -28.67
C SER A 218 31.27 3.81 -28.91
N GLU A 219 32.10 2.93 -29.48
CA GLU A 219 33.53 3.22 -29.75
C GLU A 219 33.74 4.52 -30.53
N LYS A 220 32.78 4.91 -31.38
CA LYS A 220 32.79 6.17 -32.13
C LYS A 220 32.72 7.43 -31.23
N MET A 221 32.06 7.31 -30.07
CA MET A 221 31.91 8.40 -29.09
C MET A 221 33.15 8.54 -28.20
N LEU A 222 33.83 7.42 -27.88
CA LEU A 222 35.12 7.43 -27.18
C LEU A 222 36.24 8.04 -28.04
N LEU A 223 36.25 7.76 -29.35
CA LEU A 223 37.19 8.40 -30.28
C LEU A 223 36.98 9.92 -30.37
N PHE A 224 35.73 10.38 -30.35
CA PHE A 224 35.42 11.81 -30.39
C PHE A 224 35.89 12.55 -29.13
N ILE A 225 35.75 11.92 -27.96
CA ILE A 225 36.24 12.48 -26.68
C ILE A 225 37.77 12.50 -26.67
N ALA A 226 38.45 11.45 -27.16
CA ALA A 226 39.90 11.41 -27.25
C ALA A 226 40.46 12.48 -28.21
N VAL A 227 39.82 12.70 -29.37
CA VAL A 227 40.22 13.75 -30.33
C VAL A 227 40.04 15.15 -29.73
N LEU A 228 38.97 15.39 -28.98
CA LEU A 228 38.74 16.69 -28.33
C LEU A 228 39.74 16.97 -27.20
N VAL A 229 40.15 15.95 -26.44
CA VAL A 229 41.18 16.13 -25.40
C VAL A 229 42.54 16.42 -26.02
N VAL A 230 42.93 15.74 -27.11
CA VAL A 230 44.20 16.04 -27.81
C VAL A 230 44.21 17.45 -28.41
N TYR A 231 43.08 17.94 -28.91
CA TYR A 231 42.97 19.28 -29.49
C TYR A 231 43.01 20.42 -28.45
N PHE A 232 42.75 20.12 -27.17
CA PHE A 232 42.82 21.09 -26.08
C PHE A 232 44.18 21.10 -25.35
N TYR A 233 45.04 20.11 -25.63
CA TYR A 233 46.38 19.97 -25.03
C TYR A 233 47.53 20.15 -26.05
N MET A 234 47.24 20.65 -27.25
CA MET A 234 48.20 21.18 -28.23
C MET A 234 47.96 22.67 -28.42
#